data_AF-A0A7K6WKT9-F1
#
_entry.id   AF-A0A7K6WKT9-F1
#
_cell.length_a   1.000
_cell.length_b   1.000
_cell.length_c   1.000
_cell.angle_alpha   90.00
_cell.angle_beta   90.00
_cell.angle_gamma   90.00
#
_symmetry.space_group_name_H-M   'P 1'
#
loop_
_entity.id
_entity.type
_entity.pdbx_description
1 polymer ?
#
loop_
_entity_poly.entity_id
_entity_poly.type
_entity_poly.pdbx_seq_one_letter_code
_entity_poly.pdbx_strand_id
1 'polypeptide(L)'
;QRHPRPWSRREGEEWQRLRRLLGRLLLRPQAAEGYAGPVAGVVGDLLRRLQHQRNRHPQHLIPDLATEFYKFGLEGISSVLFASRLGCLEQEVPRDTDAFIRAINTMFVTTLLTM
;
A
#
# COMPACT_ATOMS: atom_id res chain seq x y z
N GLN A 1 -23.09 13.57 26.35
CA GLN A 1 -21.68 13.73 25.93
C GLN A 1 -20.97 12.40 26.14
N ARG A 2 -20.58 11.70 25.06
CA ARG A 2 -19.82 10.43 25.16
C ARG A 2 -18.34 10.79 25.25
N HIS A 3 -17.77 10.72 26.45
CA HIS A 3 -16.31 10.78 26.59
C HIS A 3 -15.70 9.53 25.93
N PRO A 4 -14.58 9.67 25.19
CA PRO A 4 -13.87 8.51 24.66
C PRO A 4 -13.34 7.71 25.86
N ARG A 5 -13.71 6.43 25.95
CA ARG A 5 -13.21 5.56 27.01
C ARG A 5 -11.69 5.43 26.84
N PRO A 6 -10.89 5.64 27.89
CA PRO A 6 -9.49 5.28 27.84
C PRO A 6 -9.40 3.78 27.55
N TRP A 7 -8.47 3.39 26.67
CA TRP A 7 -8.17 1.99 26.38
C TRP A 7 -8.15 1.18 27.67
N SER A 8 -8.85 0.04 27.69
CA SER A 8 -8.74 -0.83 28.85
C SER A 8 -7.27 -1.23 29.01
N ARG A 9 -6.77 -1.35 30.24
CA ARG A 9 -5.35 -1.66 30.51
C ARG A 9 -4.85 -2.87 29.70
N ARG A 10 -5.76 -3.83 29.48
CA ARG A 10 -5.56 -5.06 28.69
C ARG A 10 -5.36 -4.79 27.19
N GLU A 11 -6.18 -3.92 26.58
CA GLU A 11 -6.01 -3.50 25.17
C GLU A 11 -4.68 -2.76 24.96
N GLY A 12 -4.29 -1.92 25.94
CA GLY A 12 -3.01 -1.20 25.89
C GLY A 12 -1.78 -2.13 25.95
N GLU A 13 -1.81 -3.13 26.83
CA GLU A 13 -0.75 -4.13 26.94
C GLU A 13 -0.63 -5.01 25.69
N GLU A 14 -1.77 -5.43 25.12
CA GLU A 14 -1.82 -6.22 23.89
C GLU A 14 -1.27 -5.42 22.70
N TRP A 15 -1.71 -4.17 22.52
CA TRP A 15 -1.20 -3.28 21.48
C TRP A 15 0.30 -3.05 21.64
N GLN A 16 0.80 -2.79 22.86
CA GLN A 16 2.23 -2.64 23.11
C GLN A 16 3.03 -3.91 22.80
N ARG A 17 2.48 -5.09 23.07
CA ARG A 17 3.10 -6.37 22.72
C ARG A 17 3.19 -6.53 21.20
N LEU A 18 2.09 -6.32 20.48
CA LEU A 18 2.04 -6.43 19.02
C LEU A 18 2.97 -5.41 18.35
N ARG A 19 2.93 -4.14 18.79
CA ARG A 19 3.78 -3.07 18.27
C ARG A 19 5.27 -3.37 18.46
N ARG A 20 5.66 -3.91 19.62
CA ARG A 20 7.06 -4.30 19.86
C ARG A 20 7.50 -5.44 18.94
N LEU A 21 6.64 -6.40 18.63
CA LEU A 21 6.96 -7.49 17.70
C LEU A 21 7.10 -6.96 16.27
N LEU A 22 6.08 -6.24 15.78
CA LEU A 22 6.10 -5.66 14.43
C LEU A 22 7.25 -4.67 14.24
N GLY A 23 7.54 -3.82 15.23
CA GLY A 23 8.65 -2.87 15.15
C GLY A 23 10.01 -3.54 14.97
N ARG A 24 10.22 -4.74 15.54
CA ARG A 24 11.45 -5.51 15.30
C ARG A 24 11.56 -6.03 13.88
N LEU A 25 10.43 -6.42 13.30
CA LEU A 25 10.36 -7.01 11.96
C LEU A 25 10.35 -5.97 10.84
N LEU A 26 9.78 -4.78 11.09
CA LEU A 26 9.49 -3.76 10.06
C LEU A 26 10.31 -2.47 10.20
N LEU A 27 10.75 -2.11 11.41
CA LEU A 27 11.31 -0.78 11.69
C LEU A 27 12.77 -0.80 12.12
N ARG A 28 13.36 -1.98 12.35
CA ARG A 28 14.81 -2.07 12.63
C ARG A 28 15.59 -1.73 11.37
N PRO A 29 16.65 -0.90 11.44
CA PRO A 29 17.46 -0.56 10.28
C PRO A 29 17.93 -1.78 9.49
N GLN A 30 18.40 -2.83 10.18
CA GLN A 30 18.87 -4.06 9.55
C GLN A 30 17.75 -4.82 8.80
N ALA A 31 16.50 -4.73 9.29
CA ALA A 31 15.36 -5.30 8.59
C ALA A 31 14.97 -4.43 7.38
N ALA A 32 15.00 -3.11 7.55
CA ALA A 32 14.66 -2.14 6.52
C ALA A 32 15.63 -2.15 5.32
N GLU A 33 16.91 -2.46 5.55
CA GLU A 33 17.90 -2.67 4.49
C GLU A 33 17.47 -3.74 3.48
N GLY A 34 16.79 -4.80 3.95
CA GLY A 34 16.28 -5.87 3.10
C GLY A 34 15.18 -5.42 2.13
N TYR A 35 14.54 -4.26 2.36
CA TYR A 35 13.43 -3.78 1.53
C TYR A 35 13.92 -2.99 0.31
N ALA A 36 15.18 -2.54 0.31
CA ALA A 36 15.70 -1.67 -0.74
C ALA A 36 15.59 -2.31 -2.13
N GLY A 37 15.96 -3.59 -2.27
CA GLY A 37 15.84 -4.34 -3.53
C GLY A 37 14.38 -4.49 -3.99
N PRO A 38 13.49 -5.07 -3.17
CA PRO A 38 12.07 -5.18 -3.48
C PRO A 38 11.42 -3.84 -3.87
N VAL A 39 11.67 -2.77 -3.12
CA VAL A 39 11.13 -1.43 -3.39
C VAL A 39 11.71 -0.86 -4.69
N ALA A 40 13.01 -1.00 -4.94
CA ALA A 40 13.63 -0.54 -6.18
C ALA A 40 13.02 -1.22 -7.41
N GLY A 41 12.71 -2.53 -7.32
CA GLY A 41 11.99 -3.25 -8.38
C GLY A 41 10.62 -2.63 -8.67
N VAL A 42 9.82 -2.38 -7.62
CA VAL A 42 8.49 -1.76 -7.75
C VAL A 42 8.58 -0.33 -8.30
N VAL A 43 9.59 0.45 -7.91
CA VAL A 43 9.85 1.80 -8.47
C VAL A 43 10.16 1.71 -9.97
N GLY A 44 10.97 0.73 -10.39
CA GLY A 44 11.25 0.49 -11.81
C GLY A 44 9.98 0.19 -12.61
N ASP A 45 9.07 -0.58 -12.03
CA ASP A 45 7.78 -0.92 -12.66
C ASP A 45 6.86 0.29 -12.78
N LEU A 46 6.81 1.12 -11.73
CA LEU A 46 6.07 2.39 -11.75
C LEU A 46 6.60 3.30 -12.87
N LEU A 47 7.91 3.50 -12.96
CA LEU A 47 8.50 4.37 -13.99
C LEU A 47 8.15 3.90 -15.40
N ARG A 48 8.25 2.58 -15.66
CA ARG A 48 7.84 1.99 -16.95
C ARG A 48 6.37 2.24 -17.25
N ARG A 49 5.49 2.07 -16.26
CA ARG A 49 4.05 2.29 -16.42
C ARG A 49 3.71 3.76 -16.66
N LEU A 50 4.31 4.69 -15.91
CA LEU A 50 4.11 6.13 -16.10
C LEU A 50 4.60 6.59 -17.47
N GLN A 51 5.77 6.11 -17.93
CA GLN A 51 6.28 6.40 -19.26
C GLN A 51 5.33 5.89 -20.35
N HIS A 52 4.79 4.68 -20.19
CA HIS A 52 3.82 4.11 -21.12
C HIS A 52 2.53 4.94 -21.21
N GLN A 53 1.96 5.31 -20.06
CA GLN A 53 0.75 6.15 -20.02
C GLN A 53 0.99 7.51 -20.68
N ARG A 54 2.13 8.14 -20.35
CA ARG A 54 2.53 9.42 -20.92
C ARG A 54 2.67 9.34 -22.44
N ASN A 55 3.25 8.27 -22.97
CA ASN A 55 3.46 8.12 -24.42
C ASN A 55 2.16 7.89 -25.19
N ARG A 56 1.12 7.34 -24.55
CA ARG A 56 -0.20 7.12 -25.18
C ARG A 56 -1.10 8.35 -25.15
N HIS A 57 -0.86 9.27 -24.22
CA HIS A 57 -1.65 10.48 -24.12
C HIS A 57 -1.21 11.50 -25.18
N PRO A 58 -2.12 12.11 -25.96
CA PRO A 58 -1.78 13.06 -27.03
C PRO A 58 -0.95 14.27 -26.57
N GLN A 59 -1.12 14.67 -25.30
CA GLN A 59 -0.41 15.80 -24.69
C GLN A 59 0.79 15.38 -23.83
N HIS A 60 1.18 14.10 -23.86
CA HIS A 60 2.24 13.57 -22.99
C HIS A 60 1.99 13.78 -21.49
N LEU A 61 0.76 13.52 -21.05
CA LEU A 61 0.34 13.65 -19.65
C LEU A 61 -0.06 12.28 -19.10
N ILE A 62 0.00 12.16 -17.77
CA ILE A 62 -0.53 11.01 -17.03
C ILE A 62 -1.89 11.45 -16.47
N PRO A 63 -3.02 10.96 -16.99
CA PRO A 63 -4.35 11.50 -16.66
C PRO A 63 -4.71 11.38 -15.18
N ASP A 64 -4.32 10.29 -14.53
CA ASP A 64 -4.61 10.03 -13.12
C ASP A 64 -3.37 9.47 -12.41
N LEU A 65 -2.52 10.38 -11.94
CA LEU A 65 -1.31 10.03 -11.21
C LEU A 65 -1.62 9.47 -9.81
N ALA A 66 -2.72 9.88 -9.19
CA ALA A 66 -3.10 9.42 -7.85
C ALA A 66 -3.41 7.92 -7.86
N THR A 67 -4.19 7.45 -8.84
CA THR A 67 -4.46 6.01 -9.01
C THR A 67 -3.19 5.20 -9.23
N GLU A 68 -2.22 5.73 -9.99
CA GLU A 68 -0.93 5.04 -10.18
C GLU A 68 -0.11 4.99 -8.89
N PHE A 69 -0.16 6.02 -8.04
CA PHE A 69 0.47 5.97 -6.72
C PHE A 69 -0.25 5.04 -5.73
N TYR A 70 -1.56 4.89 -5.80
CA TYR A 70 -2.28 3.90 -5.00
C TYR A 70 -1.85 2.47 -5.36
N LYS A 71 -1.76 2.17 -6.66
CA LYS A 71 -1.24 0.88 -7.15
C LYS A 71 0.20 0.65 -6.74
N PHE A 72 1.05 1.68 -6.84
CA PHE A 72 2.44 1.62 -6.38
C PHE A 72 2.55 1.32 -4.89
N GLY A 73 1.77 2.01 -4.04
CA GLY A 73 1.78 1.78 -2.60
C GLY A 73 1.39 0.36 -2.24
N LEU A 74 0.38 -0.19 -2.93
CA LEU A 74 -0.08 -1.55 -2.70
C LEU A 74 0.93 -2.60 -3.16
N GLU A 75 1.52 -2.42 -4.34
CA GLU A 75 2.58 -3.29 -4.86
C GLU A 75 3.84 -3.22 -3.98
N GLY A 76 4.18 -2.03 -3.48
CA GLY A 76 5.32 -1.81 -2.61
C GLY A 76 5.18 -2.53 -1.27
N ILE A 77 4.05 -2.35 -0.58
CA ILE A 77 3.85 -2.99 0.71
C ILE A 77 3.70 -4.52 0.59
N SER A 78 3.07 -5.02 -0.48
CA SER A 78 2.95 -6.47 -0.72
C SER A 78 4.30 -7.12 -1.03
N SER A 79 5.14 -6.43 -1.80
CA SER A 79 6.52 -6.86 -2.08
C SER A 79 7.37 -6.95 -0.80
N VAL A 80 7.19 -6.02 0.14
CA VAL A 80 7.91 -6.03 1.42
C VAL A 80 7.35 -7.06 2.41
N LEU A 81 6.02 -7.09 2.61
CA LEU A 81 5.41 -7.93 3.65
C LEU A 81 5.26 -9.39 3.25
N PHE A 82 5.01 -9.66 1.97
CA PHE A 82 4.67 -11.00 1.49
C PHE A 82 5.69 -11.55 0.49
N ALA A 83 6.76 -10.80 0.19
CA ALA A 83 7.72 -11.14 -0.86
C ALA A 83 7.02 -11.51 -2.19
N SER A 84 5.90 -10.85 -2.49
CA SER A 84 5.00 -11.20 -3.58
C SER A 84 4.64 -9.98 -4.41
N ARG A 85 4.41 -10.20 -5.70
CA ARG A 85 4.01 -9.19 -6.68
C ARG A 85 2.55 -9.39 -7.01
N LEU A 86 1.71 -8.39 -6.76
CA LEU A 86 0.26 -8.46 -7.01
C LEU A 86 -0.09 -8.11 -8.46
N GLY A 87 0.85 -7.54 -9.21
CA GLY A 87 0.63 -7.12 -10.60
C GLY A 87 -0.16 -5.81 -10.71
N CYS A 88 -0.18 -4.97 -9.67
CA CYS A 88 -0.93 -3.71 -9.67
C CYS A 88 -0.42 -2.72 -10.74
N LEU A 89 0.85 -2.84 -11.10
CA LEU A 89 1.56 -1.98 -12.05
C LEU A 89 1.71 -2.62 -13.44
N GLU A 90 1.12 -3.80 -13.67
CA GLU A 90 1.08 -4.39 -15.00
C GLU A 90 0.17 -3.59 -15.93
N GLN A 91 0.34 -3.76 -17.24
CA GLN A 91 -0.48 -3.05 -18.23
C GLN A 91 -1.96 -3.44 -18.11
N GLU A 92 -2.21 -4.74 -17.94
CA GLU A 92 -3.49 -5.34 -17.59
C GLU A 92 -3.41 -5.87 -16.16
N VAL A 93 -4.16 -5.26 -15.24
CA VAL A 93 -4.16 -5.67 -13.84
C VAL A 93 -4.97 -6.98 -13.71
N PRO A 94 -4.46 -8.00 -13.00
CA PRO A 94 -5.21 -9.22 -12.74
C PRO A 94 -6.56 -8.94 -12.09
N ARG A 95 -7.61 -9.68 -12.47
CA ARG A 95 -8.99 -9.46 -11.98
C ARG A 95 -9.08 -9.48 -10.46
N ASP A 96 -8.41 -10.43 -9.82
CA ASP A 96 -8.45 -10.58 -8.37
C ASP A 96 -7.76 -9.40 -7.67
N THR A 97 -6.67 -8.89 -8.24
CA THR A 97 -5.98 -7.68 -7.76
C THR A 97 -6.86 -6.44 -7.91
N ASP A 98 -7.55 -6.28 -9.04
CA ASP A 98 -8.50 -5.18 -9.26
C ASP A 98 -9.68 -5.25 -8.26
N ALA A 99 -10.24 -6.45 -8.04
CA ALA A 99 -11.29 -6.66 -7.05
C ALA A 99 -10.83 -6.30 -5.63
N PHE A 100 -9.60 -6.68 -5.28
CA PHE A 100 -9.01 -6.35 -3.98
C PHE A 100 -8.78 -4.83 -3.80
N ILE A 101 -8.24 -4.15 -4.81
CA ILE A 101 -8.07 -2.68 -4.81
C ILE A 101 -9.43 -1.99 -4.62
N ARG A 102 -10.47 -2.43 -5.33
CA ARG A 102 -11.82 -1.89 -5.20
C ARG A 102 -12.38 -2.11 -3.80
N ALA A 103 -12.23 -3.31 -3.24
CA ALA A 103 -12.71 -3.62 -1.90
C ALA A 103 -12.07 -2.72 -0.83
N ILE A 104 -10.76 -2.47 -0.91
CA ILE A 104 -10.05 -1.54 -0.02
C ILE A 104 -10.61 -0.12 -0.17
N ASN A 105 -10.78 0.36 -1.40
CA ASN A 105 -11.31 1.70 -1.65
C ASN A 105 -12.73 1.85 -1.08
N THR A 106 -13.61 0.86 -1.32
CA THR A 106 -14.95 0.82 -0.73
C THR A 106 -14.89 0.87 0.78
N MET A 107 -14.02 0.07 1.42
CA MET A 107 -13.86 0.08 2.88
C MET A 107 -13.51 1.47 3.40
N PHE A 108 -12.56 2.17 2.76
CA PHE A 108 -12.16 3.52 3.19
C PHE A 108 -13.27 4.53 3.00
N VAL A 109 -13.91 4.54 1.83
CA VAL A 109 -15.02 5.46 1.53
C VAL A 109 -16.19 5.23 2.48
N THR A 110 -16.61 3.99 2.70
CA THR A 110 -17.71 3.69 3.62
C THR A 110 -17.36 4.10 5.04
N THR A 111 -16.15 3.77 5.53
CA THR A 111 -15.74 4.10 6.91
C THR A 111 -15.69 5.62 7.13
N LEU A 112 -15.09 6.38 6.20
CA LEU A 112 -15.00 7.84 6.26
C LEU A 112 -16.36 8.53 6.18
N LEU A 113 -17.32 7.95 5.47
CA LEU A 113 -18.68 8.50 5.36
C LEU A 113 -19.57 8.14 6.56
N THR A 114 -19.24 7.06 7.29
CA THR A 114 -20.02 6.58 8.44
C THR A 114 -19.48 7.03 9.80
N MET A 115 -18.29 7.63 9.85
CA MET A 115 -17.70 8.27 11.03
C MET A 115 -18.08 9.73 11.10
#